data_AF-Q24RY0-F1
#
_entry.id   AF-Q24RY0-F1
#
_cell.length_a   1.000
_cell.length_b   1.000
_cell.length_c   1.000
_cell.angle_alpha   90.00
_cell.angle_beta   90.00
_cell.angle_gamma   90.00
#
_symmetry.space_group_name_H-M   'P 1'
#
loop_
_entity.id
_entity.type
_entity.pdbx_description
1 polymer ?
#
loop_
_entity_poly.entity_id
_entity_poly.type
_entity_poly.pdbx_seq_one_letter_code
_entity_poly.pdbx_strand_id
1 'polypeptide(L)'
;MMETMQRSYGWNYTATESEKLWLEKRMAQMSPKEKLQLSAALELEPVNKAGDLINLTFQLDCYELFYPAKDDRELGEYVVRYLEYGKERALAYINQAKLGEYFRTRQEPGTFTGGAYVFPNGLIGTPVYDGSNLADLKDDAYSLKIKLSSASNKEGVWLRLPDYAEVNCGQPDELKIALDTLGVSSLGECQALEVVSVLPNLTDLLKQYDSLEELVYSGSNLGYVLEEGGQGLPHFMERFQAVMEYEKCDRLDLALDISQNLHCYDFVPRIEDIVEYGRQAAIKDGLVQPGTLSAECFDFEFYGKQKIREAGMIMTEFGYVGRNAKSFYYEYSQKENGFKLTI
;
A
#
# COMPACT_ATOMS: atom_id res chain seq x y z
N MET A 1 -21.64 -4.61 10.80
CA MET A 1 -20.45 -4.04 11.45
C MET A 1 -20.73 -2.66 12.04
N MET A 2 -21.10 -1.63 11.27
CA MET A 2 -21.49 -0.31 11.81
C MET A 2 -22.56 -0.37 12.91
N GLU A 3 -23.70 -1.01 12.65
CA GLU A 3 -24.75 -1.17 13.67
C GLU A 3 -24.30 -2.00 14.88
N THR A 4 -23.44 -3.00 14.64
CA THR A 4 -22.86 -3.85 15.68
C THR A 4 -21.91 -3.04 16.57
N MET A 5 -21.05 -2.22 15.98
CA MET A 5 -20.14 -1.32 16.68
C MET A 5 -20.90 -0.23 17.43
N GLN A 6 -21.92 0.39 16.82
CA GLN A 6 -22.79 1.35 17.50
C GLN A 6 -23.48 0.75 18.73
N ARG A 7 -23.97 -0.50 18.65
CA ARG A 7 -24.59 -1.18 19.78
C ARG A 7 -23.58 -1.62 20.83
N SER A 8 -22.41 -2.12 20.43
CA SER A 8 -21.37 -2.60 21.34
C SER A 8 -20.67 -1.46 22.09
N TYR A 9 -20.52 -0.29 21.46
CA TYR A 9 -19.79 0.85 22.02
C TYR A 9 -20.71 2.03 22.42
N GLY A 10 -22.03 1.92 22.24
CA GLY A 10 -23.02 2.89 22.72
C GLY A 10 -22.97 4.26 22.03
N TRP A 11 -22.46 4.35 20.79
CA TRP A 11 -22.30 5.63 20.11
C TRP A 11 -23.61 6.18 19.53
N ASN A 12 -23.95 7.41 19.95
CA ASN A 12 -24.83 8.31 19.23
C ASN A 12 -23.97 9.43 18.63
N TYR A 13 -23.60 9.31 17.35
CA TYR A 13 -22.90 10.37 16.64
C TYR A 13 -23.84 11.03 15.63
N THR A 14 -23.66 12.33 15.40
CA THR A 14 -24.31 13.04 14.28
C THR A 14 -23.55 12.74 13.00
N ALA A 15 -24.30 12.34 11.96
CA ALA A 15 -23.75 11.97 10.66
C ALA A 15 -24.71 12.36 9.56
N THR A 16 -24.17 12.95 8.51
CA THR A 16 -24.87 13.08 7.24
C THR A 16 -25.02 11.72 6.56
N GLU A 17 -26.00 11.57 5.66
CA GLU A 17 -26.17 10.33 4.88
C GLU A 17 -24.92 10.03 4.03
N SER A 18 -24.24 11.06 3.52
CA SER A 18 -22.99 10.90 2.77
C SER A 18 -21.86 10.31 3.63
N GLU A 19 -21.69 10.79 4.86
CA GLU A 19 -20.68 10.27 5.79
C GLU A 19 -20.99 8.82 6.19
N LYS A 20 -22.26 8.48 6.44
CA LYS A 20 -22.66 7.10 6.72
C LYS A 20 -22.32 6.17 5.56
N LEU A 21 -22.70 6.54 4.35
CA LEU A 21 -22.43 5.73 3.15
C LEU A 21 -20.93 5.59 2.90
N TRP A 22 -20.15 6.64 3.14
CA TRP A 22 -18.69 6.59 3.03
C TRP A 22 -18.10 5.61 4.04
N LEU A 23 -18.51 5.70 5.32
CA LEU A 23 -18.06 4.82 6.40
C LEU A 23 -18.44 3.36 6.11
N GLU A 24 -19.66 3.10 5.67
CA GLU A 24 -20.11 1.76 5.28
C GLU A 24 -19.20 1.15 4.20
N LYS A 25 -18.86 1.92 3.16
CA LYS A 25 -17.96 1.48 2.10
C LYS A 25 -16.54 1.22 2.61
N ARG A 26 -15.95 2.15 3.37
CA ARG A 26 -14.60 2.00 3.95
C ARG A 26 -14.53 0.76 4.83
N MET A 27 -15.50 0.59 5.72
CA MET A 27 -15.59 -0.52 6.66
C MET A 27 -15.87 -1.87 5.99
N ALA A 28 -16.64 -1.90 4.90
CA ALA A 28 -16.91 -3.12 4.14
C ALA A 28 -15.65 -3.69 3.48
N GLN A 29 -14.63 -2.86 3.24
CA GLN A 29 -13.35 -3.21 2.62
C GLN A 29 -12.18 -3.32 3.61
N MET A 30 -12.45 -3.30 4.91
CA MET A 30 -11.40 -3.45 5.93
C MET A 30 -10.98 -4.90 6.10
N SER A 31 -9.67 -5.10 6.24
CA SER A 31 -9.07 -6.37 6.65
C SER A 31 -9.43 -6.71 8.10
N PRO A 32 -9.29 -7.98 8.53
CA PRO A 32 -9.37 -8.34 9.94
C PRO A 32 -8.44 -7.53 10.85
N LYS A 33 -7.21 -7.23 10.39
CA LYS A 33 -6.25 -6.41 11.15
C LYS A 33 -6.74 -4.98 11.32
N GLU A 34 -7.19 -4.34 10.23
CA GLU A 34 -7.78 -2.99 10.27
C GLU A 34 -8.98 -2.93 11.23
N LYS A 35 -9.83 -3.98 11.24
CA LYS A 35 -10.99 -4.08 12.14
C LYS A 35 -10.59 -4.21 13.60
N LEU A 36 -9.54 -4.98 13.91
CA LEU A 36 -9.00 -5.10 15.26
C LEU A 36 -8.43 -3.76 15.75
N GLN A 37 -7.60 -3.10 14.92
CA GLN A 37 -7.05 -1.78 15.24
C GLN A 37 -8.15 -0.75 15.46
N LEU A 38 -9.12 -0.68 14.54
CA LEU A 38 -10.25 0.24 14.64
C LEU A 38 -11.07 -0.04 15.92
N SER A 39 -11.35 -1.31 16.23
CA SER A 39 -12.13 -1.66 17.43
C SER A 39 -11.42 -1.26 18.72
N ALA A 40 -10.09 -1.44 18.79
CA ALA A 40 -9.30 -0.98 19.93
C ALA A 40 -9.25 0.54 20.02
N ALA A 41 -8.97 1.22 18.91
CA ALA A 41 -8.93 2.68 18.83
C ALA A 41 -10.22 3.31 19.37
N LEU A 42 -11.35 2.70 19.04
CA LEU A 42 -12.69 3.07 19.48
C LEU A 42 -12.97 2.87 20.99
N GLU A 43 -12.19 2.02 21.66
CA GLU A 43 -12.22 1.86 23.13
C GLU A 43 -11.28 2.84 23.83
N LEU A 44 -10.21 3.24 23.15
CA LEU A 44 -9.16 4.10 23.68
C LEU A 44 -9.47 5.59 23.51
N GLU A 45 -10.19 5.96 22.46
CA GLU A 45 -10.46 7.35 22.09
C GLU A 45 -11.96 7.66 22.01
N PRO A 46 -12.39 8.84 22.50
CA PRO A 46 -13.78 9.25 22.40
C PRO A 46 -14.13 9.68 20.97
N VAL A 47 -15.06 8.96 20.33
CA VAL A 47 -15.65 9.34 19.04
C VAL A 47 -16.98 10.04 19.25
N ASN A 48 -17.06 11.34 18.91
CA ASN A 48 -18.24 12.17 19.18
C ASN A 48 -19.06 12.49 17.92
N LYS A 49 -18.41 12.57 16.76
CA LYS A 49 -19.03 12.84 15.45
C LYS A 49 -18.53 11.88 14.37
N ALA A 50 -19.26 11.77 13.26
CA ALA A 50 -18.87 10.93 12.13
C ALA A 50 -17.45 11.24 11.64
N GLY A 51 -17.07 12.51 11.63
CA GLY A 51 -15.74 12.93 11.21
C GLY A 51 -14.59 12.40 12.08
N ASP A 52 -14.82 12.17 13.38
CA ASP A 52 -13.80 11.57 14.25
C ASP A 52 -13.55 10.12 13.82
N LEU A 53 -14.64 9.37 13.56
CA LEU A 53 -14.56 7.99 13.09
C LEU A 53 -13.92 7.88 11.70
N ILE A 54 -14.27 8.80 10.78
CA ILE A 54 -13.66 8.86 9.44
C ILE A 54 -12.15 9.04 9.59
N ASN A 55 -11.70 10.03 10.37
CA ASN A 55 -10.28 10.27 10.61
C ASN A 55 -9.59 9.06 11.25
N LEU A 56 -10.25 8.40 12.21
CA LEU A 56 -9.71 7.20 12.85
C LEU A 56 -9.44 6.07 11.85
N THR A 57 -10.28 5.91 10.82
CA THR A 57 -10.05 4.91 9.76
C THR A 57 -8.82 5.17 8.89
N PHE A 58 -8.25 6.37 8.96
CA PHE A 58 -7.01 6.80 8.29
C PHE A 58 -5.80 6.83 9.24
N GLN A 59 -6.01 6.60 10.53
CA GLN A 59 -4.98 6.72 11.58
C GLN A 59 -4.71 5.38 12.26
N LEU A 60 -5.04 4.26 11.58
CA LEU A 60 -4.84 2.92 12.13
C LEU A 60 -3.35 2.59 12.32
N ASP A 61 -2.47 3.24 11.58
CA ASP A 61 -1.02 3.20 11.73
C ASP A 61 -0.52 3.84 13.03
N CYS A 62 -1.34 4.62 13.73
CA CYS A 62 -1.04 5.15 15.07
C CYS A 62 -1.21 4.10 16.18
N TYR A 63 -1.63 2.87 15.83
CA TYR A 63 -1.85 1.78 16.78
C TYR A 63 -0.99 0.56 16.45
N GLU A 64 -0.22 0.12 17.43
CA GLU A 64 0.52 -1.13 17.38
C GLU A 64 -0.42 -2.29 17.73
N LEU A 65 -0.37 -3.38 16.97
CA LEU A 65 -1.22 -4.57 17.16
C LEU A 65 -0.36 -5.82 17.34
N PHE A 66 -0.57 -6.53 18.45
CA PHE A 66 0.04 -7.83 18.71
C PHE A 66 -1.00 -8.93 18.68
N TYR A 67 -0.80 -9.87 17.76
CA TYR A 67 -1.70 -10.99 17.50
C TYR A 67 -0.92 -12.29 17.34
N PRO A 68 -1.36 -13.41 17.95
CA PRO A 68 -2.46 -13.52 18.90
C PRO A 68 -2.04 -13.07 20.30
N ALA A 69 -2.92 -12.34 20.99
CA ALA A 69 -2.77 -11.97 22.39
C ALA A 69 -4.14 -11.59 22.98
N LYS A 70 -4.89 -12.54 23.55
CA LYS A 70 -6.21 -12.23 24.15
C LYS A 70 -6.19 -11.83 25.63
N ASP A 71 -5.07 -12.08 26.30
CA ASP A 71 -4.86 -11.81 27.71
C ASP A 71 -3.35 -11.63 27.99
N ASP A 72 -2.99 -11.27 29.22
CA ASP A 72 -1.59 -11.06 29.62
C ASP A 72 -0.74 -12.34 29.47
N ARG A 73 -1.34 -13.54 29.53
CA ARG A 73 -0.59 -14.78 29.32
C ARG A 73 -0.20 -14.92 27.85
N GLU A 74 -1.13 -14.76 26.92
CA GLU A 74 -0.84 -14.84 25.49
C GLU A 74 0.03 -13.67 25.01
N LEU A 75 -0.12 -12.48 25.59
CA LEU A 75 0.79 -11.36 25.34
C LEU A 75 2.23 -11.70 25.78
N GLY A 76 2.40 -12.32 26.95
CA GLY A 76 3.72 -12.79 27.37
C GLY A 76 4.30 -13.87 26.45
N GLU A 77 3.47 -14.77 25.93
CA GLU A 77 3.87 -15.73 24.90
C GLU A 77 4.32 -15.03 23.61
N TYR A 78 3.57 -14.02 23.16
CA TYR A 78 3.91 -13.20 21.99
C TYR A 78 5.27 -12.52 22.15
N VAL A 79 5.50 -11.85 23.27
CA VAL A 79 6.78 -11.17 23.58
C VAL A 79 7.96 -12.13 23.50
N VAL A 80 7.83 -13.33 24.09
CA VAL A 80 8.90 -14.33 24.06
C VAL A 80 9.17 -14.84 22.63
N ARG A 81 8.10 -15.10 21.87
CA ARG A 81 8.19 -15.66 20.52
C ARG A 81 8.77 -14.66 19.52
N TYR A 82 8.27 -13.42 19.53
CA TYR A 82 8.51 -12.49 18.43
C TYR A 82 9.34 -11.27 18.78
N LEU A 83 9.40 -10.84 20.05
CA LEU A 83 10.09 -9.59 20.42
C LEU A 83 11.46 -9.81 21.05
N GLU A 84 11.62 -10.84 21.90
CA GLU A 84 12.86 -11.01 22.67
C GLU A 84 13.70 -12.21 22.23
N TYR A 85 13.19 -13.43 22.40
CA TYR A 85 14.06 -14.60 22.45
C TYR A 85 14.06 -15.45 21.18
N GLY A 86 12.96 -15.46 20.42
CA GLY A 86 12.77 -16.37 19.29
C GLY A 86 12.93 -17.86 19.67
N LYS A 87 12.85 -18.19 20.96
CA LYS A 87 13.16 -19.52 21.51
C LYS A 87 12.00 -20.04 22.32
N GLU A 88 11.20 -20.91 21.72
CA GLU A 88 10.07 -21.56 22.38
C GLU A 88 10.45 -22.25 23.70
N ARG A 89 11.68 -22.74 23.83
CA ARG A 89 12.18 -23.36 25.07
C ARG A 89 12.14 -22.42 26.27
N ALA A 90 12.24 -21.10 26.07
CA ALA A 90 12.15 -20.12 27.14
C ALA A 90 10.75 -20.07 27.76
N LEU A 91 9.70 -20.41 27.00
CA LEU A 91 8.31 -20.44 27.47
C LEU A 91 8.12 -21.39 28.66
N ALA A 92 8.93 -22.44 28.77
CA ALA A 92 8.88 -23.38 29.91
C ALA A 92 9.40 -22.79 31.23
N TYR A 93 10.13 -21.68 31.18
CA TYR A 93 10.81 -21.09 32.34
C TYR A 93 10.36 -19.65 32.66
N ILE A 94 9.50 -19.06 31.81
CA ILE A 94 8.99 -17.70 31.97
C ILE A 94 7.54 -17.76 32.46
N ASN A 95 7.23 -16.96 33.48
CA ASN A 95 5.84 -16.70 33.84
C ASN A 95 5.25 -15.73 32.79
N GLN A 96 4.56 -16.30 31.80
CA GLN A 96 4.00 -15.58 30.66
C GLN A 96 3.02 -14.49 31.08
N ALA A 97 2.09 -14.78 32.00
CA ALA A 97 1.13 -13.80 32.49
C ALA A 97 1.82 -12.59 33.13
N LYS A 98 2.85 -12.83 33.96
CA LYS A 98 3.62 -11.75 34.57
C LYS A 98 4.42 -10.95 33.54
N LEU A 99 4.98 -11.61 32.51
CA LEU A 99 5.70 -10.93 31.45
C LEU A 99 4.79 -10.07 30.59
N GLY A 100 3.61 -10.57 30.20
CA GLY A 100 2.65 -9.78 29.42
C GLY A 100 2.11 -8.58 30.20
N GLU A 101 1.78 -8.75 31.48
CA GLU A 101 1.42 -7.63 32.35
C GLU A 101 2.56 -6.59 32.44
N TYR A 102 3.81 -7.06 32.59
CA TYR A 102 4.98 -6.20 32.67
C TYR A 102 5.25 -5.45 31.36
N PHE A 103 5.04 -6.13 30.24
CA PHE A 103 5.14 -5.53 28.92
C PHE A 103 4.06 -4.47 28.74
N ARG A 104 2.79 -4.82 28.98
CA ARG A 104 1.62 -3.94 28.84
C ARG A 104 1.73 -2.69 29.70
N THR A 105 2.15 -2.80 30.95
CA THR A 105 2.29 -1.66 31.89
C THR A 105 3.43 -0.70 31.55
N ARG A 106 4.33 -1.07 30.62
CA ARG A 106 5.41 -0.19 30.12
C ARG A 106 5.03 0.56 28.85
N GLN A 107 3.96 0.15 28.16
CA GLN A 107 3.46 0.83 26.98
C GLN A 107 2.45 1.91 27.35
N GLU A 108 2.03 2.69 26.35
CA GLU A 108 0.81 3.51 26.46
C GLU A 108 -0.41 2.63 26.79
N PRO A 109 -1.44 3.16 27.48
CA PRO A 109 -2.65 2.40 27.80
C PRO A 109 -3.28 1.78 26.55
N GLY A 110 -3.37 0.44 26.55
CA GLY A 110 -3.96 -0.36 25.46
C GLY A 110 -5.08 -1.27 25.93
N THR A 111 -5.69 -1.98 24.99
CA THR A 111 -6.83 -2.89 25.24
C THR A 111 -6.64 -4.26 24.58
N PHE A 112 -7.28 -5.27 25.13
CA PHE A 112 -7.40 -6.59 24.52
C PHE A 112 -8.71 -6.66 23.72
N THR A 113 -8.63 -6.82 22.40
CA THR A 113 -9.81 -6.88 21.53
C THR A 113 -9.65 -7.97 20.47
N GLY A 114 -10.70 -8.75 20.24
CA GLY A 114 -10.74 -9.77 19.17
C GLY A 114 -9.58 -10.77 19.14
N GLY A 115 -8.94 -11.05 20.28
CA GLY A 115 -7.78 -11.93 20.36
C GLY A 115 -6.43 -11.25 20.06
N ALA A 116 -6.38 -9.92 20.03
CA ALA A 116 -5.18 -9.12 19.93
C ALA A 116 -5.04 -8.15 21.12
N TYR A 117 -3.81 -7.72 21.37
CA TYR A 117 -3.51 -6.59 22.24
C TYR A 117 -3.11 -5.40 21.38
N VAL A 118 -3.77 -4.26 21.56
CA VAL A 118 -3.57 -3.07 20.74
C VAL A 118 -3.38 -1.84 21.62
N PHE A 119 -2.41 -0.99 21.28
CA PHE A 119 -2.12 0.23 22.02
C PHE A 119 -1.58 1.34 21.10
N PRO A 120 -1.70 2.63 21.47
CA PRO A 120 -1.15 3.72 20.69
C PRO A 120 0.39 3.66 20.64
N ASN A 121 0.99 3.81 19.47
CA ASN A 121 2.45 3.73 19.30
C ASN A 121 3.17 5.09 19.46
N GLY A 122 2.43 6.15 19.77
CA GLY A 122 2.96 7.49 19.96
C GLY A 122 3.04 8.34 18.69
N LEU A 123 2.70 7.80 17.52
CA LEU A 123 2.45 8.60 16.32
C LEU A 123 1.21 9.48 16.52
N ILE A 124 1.26 10.69 15.99
CA ILE A 124 0.14 11.63 16.04
C ILE A 124 -0.47 11.70 14.64
N GLY A 125 -1.61 11.04 14.48
CA GLY A 125 -2.41 11.12 13.26
C GLY A 125 -2.89 12.54 13.01
N THR A 126 -2.64 13.07 11.81
CA THR A 126 -3.24 14.35 11.40
C THR A 126 -4.63 14.08 10.82
N PRO A 127 -5.68 14.79 11.25
CA PRO A 127 -7.01 14.64 10.65
C PRO A 127 -6.97 14.99 9.16
N VAL A 128 -7.39 14.05 8.31
CA VAL A 128 -7.49 14.23 6.84
C VAL A 128 -8.87 14.73 6.41
N TYR A 129 -9.90 14.48 7.22
CA TYR A 129 -11.27 14.92 6.97
C TYR A 129 -11.61 16.16 7.79
N ASP A 130 -11.98 17.24 7.10
CA ASP A 130 -12.30 18.54 7.70
C ASP A 130 -13.81 18.86 7.76
N GLY A 131 -14.66 17.94 7.28
CA GLY A 131 -16.10 18.14 7.17
C GLY A 131 -16.58 18.58 5.79
N SER A 132 -15.68 18.93 4.87
CA SER A 132 -16.00 19.45 3.54
C SER A 132 -15.40 18.65 2.39
N ASN A 133 -14.30 17.93 2.63
CA ASN A 133 -13.52 17.22 1.62
C ASN A 133 -13.85 15.71 1.49
N LEU A 134 -15.05 15.27 1.88
CA LEU A 134 -15.43 13.85 1.88
C LEU A 134 -15.25 13.17 0.51
N ALA A 135 -15.46 13.92 -0.58
CA ALA A 135 -15.34 13.42 -1.95
C ALA A 135 -13.88 13.18 -2.38
N ASP A 136 -12.92 13.82 -1.71
CA ASP A 136 -11.50 13.74 -2.03
C ASP A 136 -10.80 12.64 -1.22
N LEU A 137 -11.43 12.15 -0.15
CA LEU A 137 -10.89 11.08 0.69
C LEU A 137 -10.83 9.76 -0.08
N LYS A 138 -9.61 9.23 -0.18
CA LYS A 138 -9.33 7.93 -0.79
C LYS A 138 -8.47 7.11 0.15
N ASP A 139 -8.82 5.84 0.30
CA ASP A 139 -7.92 4.85 0.85
C ASP A 139 -6.98 4.44 -0.29
N ASP A 140 -5.71 4.81 -0.21
CA ASP A 140 -4.68 4.59 -1.23
C ASP A 140 -3.39 3.97 -0.66
N ALA A 141 -3.32 3.77 0.66
CA ALA A 141 -2.17 3.17 1.35
C ALA A 141 -2.14 1.62 1.25
N TYR A 142 -2.33 1.07 0.06
CA TYR A 142 -2.25 -0.37 -0.23
C TYR A 142 -1.79 -0.57 -1.67
N SER A 143 -1.30 -1.76 -2.01
CA SER A 143 -1.11 -2.19 -3.40
C SER A 143 -2.34 -2.93 -3.90
N LEU A 144 -2.68 -4.03 -3.22
CA LEU A 144 -3.84 -4.87 -3.52
C LEU A 144 -4.68 -5.11 -2.27
N LYS A 145 -5.98 -5.24 -2.48
CA LYS A 145 -6.92 -5.86 -1.54
C LYS A 145 -7.52 -7.09 -2.17
N ILE A 146 -7.45 -8.23 -1.48
CA ILE A 146 -7.95 -9.50 -1.98
C ILE A 146 -9.01 -10.03 -1.03
N LYS A 147 -10.23 -10.24 -1.52
CA LYS A 147 -11.30 -10.84 -0.72
C LYS A 147 -11.18 -12.35 -0.76
N LEU A 148 -10.66 -12.94 0.32
CA LEU A 148 -10.44 -14.37 0.47
C LEU A 148 -11.62 -15.03 1.17
N SER A 149 -12.05 -16.19 0.68
CA SER A 149 -13.08 -17.03 1.29
C SER A 149 -12.56 -18.44 1.54
N SER A 150 -13.17 -19.17 2.46
CA SER A 150 -12.81 -20.55 2.79
C SER A 150 -14.01 -21.50 2.72
N ALA A 151 -13.80 -22.79 3.01
CA ALA A 151 -14.90 -23.73 3.19
C ALA A 151 -15.84 -23.30 4.33
N SER A 152 -15.27 -22.81 5.43
CA SER A 152 -15.97 -22.45 6.67
C SER A 152 -16.54 -21.02 6.64
N ASN A 153 -15.98 -20.13 5.82
CA ASN A 153 -16.44 -18.74 5.68
C ASN A 153 -16.60 -18.36 4.21
N LYS A 154 -17.85 -18.37 3.72
CA LYS A 154 -18.21 -18.06 2.33
C LYS A 154 -18.34 -16.57 2.02
N GLU A 155 -18.62 -15.75 3.02
CA GLU A 155 -18.68 -14.29 2.84
C GLU A 155 -17.30 -13.69 2.59
N GLY A 156 -16.28 -14.33 3.16
CA GLY A 156 -14.87 -13.99 3.00
C GLY A 156 -14.43 -12.80 3.85
N VAL A 157 -13.12 -12.59 3.88
CA VAL A 157 -12.45 -11.48 4.56
C VAL A 157 -11.49 -10.80 3.59
N TRP A 158 -11.24 -9.52 3.80
CA TRP A 158 -10.26 -8.79 3.02
C TRP A 158 -8.85 -9.05 3.55
N LEU A 159 -7.92 -9.32 2.65
CA LEU A 159 -6.49 -9.26 2.84
C LEU A 159 -6.01 -7.93 2.26
N ARG A 160 -5.34 -7.10 3.05
CA ARG A 160 -4.72 -5.85 2.61
C ARG A 160 -3.22 -6.06 2.45
N LEU A 161 -2.67 -5.65 1.30
CA LEU A 161 -1.25 -5.74 0.99
C LEU A 161 -0.68 -4.32 0.73
N PRO A 162 0.60 -4.07 1.02
CA PRO A 162 1.54 -4.99 1.67
C PRO A 162 1.33 -5.06 3.19
N ASP A 163 1.97 -6.04 3.83
CA ASP A 163 2.33 -6.00 5.24
C ASP A 163 3.79 -6.45 5.36
N TYR A 164 4.52 -5.85 6.29
CA TYR A 164 5.94 -6.07 6.50
C TYR A 164 6.24 -6.85 7.78
N ALA A 165 5.25 -7.11 8.63
CA ALA A 165 5.47 -7.72 9.94
C ALA A 165 6.21 -9.07 9.85
N GLU A 166 5.84 -9.93 8.90
CA GLU A 166 6.50 -11.23 8.71
C GLU A 166 7.94 -11.04 8.19
N VAL A 167 8.12 -10.25 7.13
CA VAL A 167 9.41 -10.08 6.45
C VAL A 167 10.43 -9.33 7.32
N ASN A 168 9.99 -8.32 8.08
CA ASN A 168 10.89 -7.49 8.89
C ASN A 168 11.26 -8.12 10.23
N CYS A 169 10.30 -8.78 10.89
CA CYS A 169 10.48 -9.24 12.28
C CYS A 169 9.88 -10.62 12.58
N GLY A 170 9.39 -11.35 11.58
CA GLY A 170 8.77 -12.66 11.76
C GLY A 170 7.48 -12.61 12.57
N GLN A 171 6.88 -11.43 12.72
CA GLN A 171 5.62 -11.23 13.43
C GLN A 171 4.44 -11.62 12.53
N PRO A 172 3.32 -12.07 13.11
CA PRO A 172 2.09 -12.30 12.36
C PRO A 172 1.64 -11.05 11.60
N ASP A 173 1.46 -11.21 10.30
CA ASP A 173 1.09 -10.16 9.36
C ASP A 173 -0.41 -10.20 9.01
N GLU A 174 -0.84 -9.31 8.12
CA GLU A 174 -2.19 -9.27 7.52
C GLU A 174 -2.63 -10.64 7.00
N LEU A 175 -1.75 -11.39 6.33
CA LEU A 175 -2.08 -12.71 5.79
C LEU A 175 -2.38 -13.70 6.91
N LYS A 176 -1.53 -13.75 7.94
CA LYS A 176 -1.73 -14.64 9.09
C LYS A 176 -3.07 -14.39 9.79
N ILE A 177 -3.39 -13.12 10.06
CA ILE A 177 -4.65 -12.74 10.71
C ILE A 177 -5.85 -13.09 9.82
N ALA A 178 -5.75 -12.88 8.50
CA ALA A 178 -6.80 -13.23 7.56
C ALA A 178 -7.06 -14.75 7.50
N LEU A 179 -6.01 -15.58 7.43
CA LEU A 179 -6.13 -17.04 7.41
C LEU A 179 -6.74 -17.58 8.72
N ASP A 180 -6.30 -17.07 9.87
CA ASP A 180 -6.85 -17.45 11.17
C ASP A 180 -8.33 -17.06 11.30
N THR A 181 -8.71 -15.89 10.77
CA THR A 181 -10.11 -15.44 10.71
C THR A 181 -10.96 -16.33 9.79
N LEU A 182 -10.37 -16.87 8.73
CA LEU A 182 -11.02 -17.83 7.82
C LEU A 182 -11.03 -19.27 8.35
N GLY A 183 -10.30 -19.55 9.43
CA GLY A 183 -10.16 -20.87 10.05
C GLY A 183 -9.37 -21.86 9.20
N VAL A 184 -8.39 -21.39 8.42
CA VAL A 184 -7.55 -22.20 7.53
C VAL A 184 -6.07 -21.97 7.82
N SER A 185 -5.20 -22.85 7.31
CA SER A 185 -3.76 -22.81 7.55
C SER A 185 -2.94 -22.26 6.40
N SER A 186 -3.51 -22.17 5.19
CA SER A 186 -2.80 -21.75 3.97
C SER A 186 -3.74 -21.15 2.92
N LEU A 187 -3.17 -20.41 1.97
CA LEU A 187 -3.88 -19.85 0.82
C LEU A 187 -4.45 -20.93 -0.12
N GLY A 188 -3.85 -22.12 -0.19
CA GLY A 188 -4.39 -23.25 -0.94
C GLY A 188 -5.76 -23.76 -0.46
N GLU A 189 -6.19 -23.37 0.74
CA GLU A 189 -7.53 -23.65 1.28
C GLU A 189 -8.53 -22.49 1.03
N CYS A 190 -8.07 -21.42 0.39
CA CYS A 190 -8.83 -20.22 0.09
C CYS A 190 -9.27 -20.15 -1.37
N GLN A 191 -10.32 -19.35 -1.61
CA GLN A 191 -10.71 -18.87 -2.93
C GLN A 191 -10.81 -17.35 -2.88
N ALA A 192 -10.18 -16.66 -3.83
CA ALA A 192 -10.38 -15.23 -3.99
C ALA A 192 -11.69 -14.94 -4.73
N LEU A 193 -12.52 -14.09 -4.12
CA LEU A 193 -13.80 -13.64 -4.65
C LEU A 193 -13.67 -12.34 -5.44
N GLU A 194 -12.76 -11.47 -5.00
CA GLU A 194 -12.58 -10.12 -5.53
C GLU A 194 -11.13 -9.67 -5.30
N VAL A 195 -10.59 -8.89 -6.23
CA VAL A 195 -9.29 -8.23 -6.10
C VAL A 195 -9.43 -6.80 -6.55
N VAL A 196 -8.93 -5.88 -5.74
CA VAL A 196 -8.88 -4.45 -6.01
C VAL A 196 -7.42 -4.00 -5.97
N SER A 197 -6.99 -3.23 -6.96
CA SER A 197 -5.66 -2.62 -7.03
C SER A 197 -5.76 -1.13 -6.79
N VAL A 198 -4.76 -0.55 -6.12
CA VAL A 198 -4.62 0.91 -6.02
C VAL A 198 -4.31 1.53 -7.38
N LEU A 199 -3.63 0.79 -8.26
CA LEU A 199 -3.34 1.19 -9.62
C LEU A 199 -4.51 0.75 -10.52
N PRO A 200 -5.29 1.68 -11.07
CA PRO A 200 -6.52 1.35 -11.81
C PRO A 200 -6.27 0.64 -13.15
N ASN A 201 -5.06 0.75 -13.70
CA ASN A 201 -4.68 0.14 -14.96
C ASN A 201 -4.55 -1.39 -14.84
N LEU A 202 -4.30 -1.90 -13.63
CA LEU A 202 -4.18 -3.32 -13.37
C LEU A 202 -5.56 -3.97 -13.30
N THR A 203 -5.86 -4.82 -14.28
CA THR A 203 -7.20 -5.41 -14.46
C THR A 203 -7.15 -6.92 -14.60
N ASP A 204 -8.26 -7.63 -14.35
CA ASP A 204 -8.34 -9.09 -14.49
C ASP A 204 -7.29 -9.87 -13.67
N LEU A 205 -6.83 -9.32 -12.54
CA LEU A 205 -5.72 -9.86 -11.70
C LEU A 205 -5.89 -11.34 -11.33
N LEU A 206 -7.12 -11.79 -11.05
CA LEU A 206 -7.42 -13.19 -10.74
C LEU A 206 -7.13 -14.17 -11.88
N LYS A 207 -7.10 -13.70 -13.13
CA LYS A 207 -6.81 -14.51 -14.32
C LYS A 207 -5.32 -14.49 -14.69
N GLN A 208 -4.53 -13.62 -14.05
CA GLN A 208 -3.12 -13.43 -14.41
C GLN A 208 -2.18 -14.46 -13.76
N TYR A 209 -2.63 -15.10 -12.68
CA TYR A 209 -1.84 -15.99 -11.83
C TYR A 209 -2.48 -17.37 -11.71
N ASP A 210 -1.64 -18.40 -11.61
CA ASP A 210 -2.09 -19.79 -11.47
C ASP A 210 -2.44 -20.13 -10.01
N SER A 211 -1.92 -19.35 -9.04
CA SER A 211 -2.13 -19.56 -7.61
C SER A 211 -2.35 -18.26 -6.84
N LEU A 212 -2.99 -18.35 -5.68
CA LEU A 212 -3.19 -17.20 -4.78
C LEU A 212 -1.86 -16.78 -4.14
N GLU A 213 -0.97 -17.73 -3.89
CA GLU A 213 0.36 -17.50 -3.34
C GLU A 213 1.17 -16.56 -4.24
N GLU A 214 1.19 -16.79 -5.55
CA GLU A 214 1.87 -15.91 -6.50
C GLU A 214 1.23 -14.53 -6.59
N LEU A 215 -0.10 -14.45 -6.61
CA LEU A 215 -0.81 -13.17 -6.63
C LEU A 215 -0.54 -12.36 -5.36
N VAL A 216 -0.57 -12.98 -4.18
CA VAL A 216 -0.26 -12.34 -2.90
C VAL A 216 1.20 -11.88 -2.90
N TYR A 217 2.13 -12.72 -3.35
CA TYR A 217 3.55 -12.38 -3.44
C TYR A 217 3.80 -11.17 -4.35
N SER A 218 3.28 -11.18 -5.58
CA SER A 218 3.40 -10.05 -6.50
C SER A 218 2.67 -8.79 -5.99
N GLY A 219 1.53 -8.96 -5.33
CA GLY A 219 0.80 -7.87 -4.68
C GLY A 219 1.62 -7.20 -3.58
N SER A 220 2.23 -7.99 -2.70
CA SER A 220 3.12 -7.49 -1.65
C SER A 220 4.33 -6.76 -2.23
N ASN A 221 4.99 -7.34 -3.23
CA ASN A 221 6.13 -6.69 -3.91
C ASN A 221 5.74 -5.35 -4.56
N LEU A 222 4.55 -5.26 -5.15
CA LEU A 222 4.07 -3.97 -5.66
C LEU A 222 3.90 -2.97 -4.52
N GLY A 223 3.39 -3.41 -3.36
CA GLY A 223 3.29 -2.58 -2.17
C GLY A 223 4.64 -2.02 -1.74
N TYR A 224 5.65 -2.88 -1.70
CA TYR A 224 7.03 -2.49 -1.36
C TYR A 224 7.59 -1.44 -2.33
N VAL A 225 7.39 -1.66 -3.63
CA VAL A 225 7.78 -0.71 -4.67
C VAL A 225 7.12 0.66 -4.50
N LEU A 226 5.82 0.68 -4.19
CA LEU A 226 5.05 1.91 -4.05
C LEU A 226 5.47 2.71 -2.80
N GLU A 227 5.68 2.02 -1.67
CA GLU A 227 6.10 2.67 -0.42
C GLU A 227 7.56 3.15 -0.47
N GLU A 228 8.47 2.40 -1.12
CA GLU A 228 9.87 2.82 -1.28
C GLU A 228 10.03 4.04 -2.21
N GLY A 229 9.03 4.33 -3.05
CA GLY A 229 9.01 5.52 -3.90
C GLY A 229 10.23 5.62 -4.82
N GLY A 230 10.72 4.50 -5.34
CA GLY A 230 11.93 4.45 -6.16
C GLY A 230 13.19 4.93 -5.44
N GLN A 231 13.26 4.74 -4.11
CA GLN A 231 14.39 5.15 -3.26
C GLN A 231 14.65 6.67 -3.30
N GLY A 232 13.57 7.46 -3.32
CA GLY A 232 13.63 8.92 -3.41
C GLY A 232 13.78 9.45 -4.83
N LEU A 233 13.43 8.66 -5.85
CA LEU A 233 13.39 9.12 -7.23
C LEU A 233 12.36 10.27 -7.35
N PRO A 234 12.76 11.46 -7.85
CA PRO A 234 11.83 12.54 -8.06
C PRO A 234 10.69 12.14 -9.00
N HIS A 235 9.46 12.48 -8.62
CA HIS A 235 8.25 12.16 -9.39
C HIS A 235 8.11 10.66 -9.70
N PHE A 236 8.49 9.79 -8.75
CA PHE A 236 8.44 8.34 -8.94
C PHE A 236 7.07 7.86 -9.41
N MET A 237 5.99 8.28 -8.72
CA MET A 237 4.63 7.82 -9.04
C MET A 237 4.16 8.30 -10.40
N GLU A 238 4.42 9.57 -10.74
CA GLU A 238 4.07 10.11 -12.06
C GLU A 238 4.87 9.41 -13.15
N ARG A 239 6.18 9.19 -12.95
CA ARG A 239 7.01 8.46 -13.91
C ARG A 239 6.56 7.01 -14.06
N PHE A 240 6.24 6.34 -12.96
CA PHE A 240 5.82 4.94 -12.97
C PHE A 240 4.51 4.78 -13.74
N GLN A 241 3.50 5.61 -13.44
CA GLN A 241 2.22 5.57 -14.14
C GLN A 241 2.33 6.03 -15.61
N ALA A 242 3.17 7.01 -15.93
CA ALA A 242 3.47 7.40 -17.31
C ALA A 242 4.02 6.21 -18.11
N VAL A 243 4.98 5.47 -17.53
CA VAL A 243 5.57 4.31 -18.19
C VAL A 243 4.56 3.17 -18.31
N MET A 244 3.72 2.93 -17.30
CA MET A 244 2.64 1.95 -17.38
C MET A 244 1.65 2.29 -18.50
N GLU A 245 1.26 3.57 -18.65
CA GLU A 245 0.40 4.02 -19.74
C GLU A 245 1.08 3.84 -21.11
N TYR A 246 2.36 4.22 -21.21
CA TYR A 246 3.18 4.07 -22.41
C TYR A 246 3.29 2.62 -22.88
N GLU A 247 3.60 1.70 -21.96
CA GLU A 247 3.71 0.26 -22.22
C GLU A 247 2.34 -0.44 -22.30
N LYS A 248 1.24 0.30 -22.10
CA LYS A 248 -0.14 -0.25 -22.03
C LYS A 248 -0.25 -1.39 -21.02
N CYS A 249 0.41 -1.22 -19.88
CA CYS A 249 0.51 -2.22 -18.84
C CYS A 249 -0.82 -2.39 -18.10
N ASP A 250 -1.43 -3.57 -18.28
CA ASP A 250 -2.60 -4.02 -17.52
C ASP A 250 -2.29 -5.22 -16.60
N ARG A 251 -1.05 -5.73 -16.64
CA ARG A 251 -0.59 -6.86 -15.84
C ARG A 251 0.27 -6.46 -14.65
N LEU A 252 0.09 -7.18 -13.53
CA LEU A 252 0.84 -6.95 -12.30
C LEU A 252 2.32 -7.34 -12.42
N ASP A 253 2.61 -8.47 -13.07
CA ASP A 253 4.00 -8.92 -13.31
C ASP A 253 4.78 -7.90 -14.16
N LEU A 254 4.18 -7.37 -15.22
CA LEU A 254 4.79 -6.33 -16.04
C LEU A 254 4.96 -5.02 -15.26
N ALA A 255 4.03 -4.66 -14.39
CA ALA A 255 4.16 -3.47 -13.54
C ALA A 255 5.37 -3.59 -12.58
N LEU A 256 5.64 -4.78 -12.05
CA LEU A 256 6.84 -5.04 -11.25
C LEU A 256 8.12 -4.90 -12.09
N ASP A 257 8.16 -5.47 -13.29
CA ASP A 257 9.30 -5.27 -14.18
C ASP A 257 9.49 -3.79 -14.54
N ILE A 258 8.40 -3.06 -14.84
CA ILE A 258 8.46 -1.63 -15.15
C ILE A 258 9.06 -0.84 -14.00
N SER A 259 8.68 -1.12 -12.76
CA SER A 259 9.14 -0.35 -11.60
C SER A 259 10.66 -0.47 -11.39
N GLN A 260 11.24 -1.64 -11.69
CA GLN A 260 12.70 -1.86 -11.68
C GLN A 260 13.41 -1.26 -12.90
N ASN A 261 12.68 -1.07 -14.00
CA ASN A 261 13.22 -0.62 -15.27
C ASN A 261 12.95 0.85 -15.57
N LEU A 262 12.50 1.70 -14.63
CA LEU A 262 12.19 3.11 -14.94
C LEU A 262 13.35 3.90 -15.57
N HIS A 263 14.59 3.52 -15.28
CA HIS A 263 15.81 4.10 -15.85
C HIS A 263 15.95 3.93 -17.38
N CYS A 264 15.14 3.04 -17.96
CA CYS A 264 15.00 2.75 -19.38
C CYS A 264 14.12 3.75 -20.16
N TYR A 265 13.51 4.70 -19.45
CA TYR A 265 12.62 5.69 -20.03
C TYR A 265 13.16 7.08 -19.75
N ASP A 266 13.14 7.93 -20.76
CA ASP A 266 13.27 9.36 -20.56
C ASP A 266 11.90 9.91 -20.15
N PHE A 267 11.87 10.85 -19.21
CA PHE A 267 10.65 11.34 -18.60
C PHE A 267 10.74 12.85 -18.35
N VAL A 268 9.69 13.58 -18.74
CA VAL A 268 9.52 15.01 -18.46
C VAL A 268 8.15 15.18 -17.78
N PRO A 269 8.11 15.46 -16.47
CA PRO A 269 6.88 15.36 -15.69
C PRO A 269 5.84 16.41 -16.10
N ARG A 270 6.26 17.64 -16.38
CA ARG A 270 5.33 18.72 -16.74
C ARG A 270 5.84 19.55 -17.91
N ILE A 271 4.94 20.33 -18.50
CA ILE A 271 5.28 21.22 -19.63
C ILE A 271 6.30 22.27 -19.18
N GLU A 272 6.23 22.72 -17.92
CA GLU A 272 7.16 23.70 -17.36
C GLU A 272 8.59 23.15 -17.26
N ASP A 273 8.75 21.83 -17.15
CA ASP A 273 10.04 21.16 -17.04
C ASP A 273 10.76 21.01 -18.39
N ILE A 274 10.08 21.30 -19.51
CA ILE A 274 10.66 21.19 -20.86
C ILE A 274 11.88 22.12 -21.01
N VAL A 275 11.86 23.29 -20.38
CA VAL A 275 12.99 24.23 -20.42
C VAL A 275 14.22 23.63 -19.77
N GLU A 276 14.07 23.02 -18.60
CA GLU A 276 15.18 22.39 -17.88
C GLU A 276 15.66 21.13 -18.61
N TYR A 277 14.73 20.32 -19.14
CA TYR A 277 15.06 19.19 -19.99
C TYR A 277 15.88 19.62 -21.23
N GLY A 278 15.46 20.68 -21.92
CA GLY A 278 16.17 21.25 -23.06
C GLY A 278 17.54 21.80 -22.68
N ARG A 279 17.68 22.41 -21.50
CA ARG A 279 18.96 22.86 -20.95
C ARG A 279 19.92 21.70 -20.74
N GLN A 280 19.48 20.65 -20.07
CA GLN A 280 20.29 19.46 -19.81
C GLN A 280 20.71 18.77 -21.12
N ALA A 281 19.78 18.64 -22.08
CA ALA A 281 20.07 18.07 -23.39
C ALA A 281 21.07 18.92 -24.18
N ALA A 282 20.92 20.25 -24.21
CA ALA A 282 21.82 21.15 -24.94
C ALA A 282 23.24 21.15 -24.36
N ILE A 283 23.38 21.04 -23.03
CA ILE A 283 24.68 20.88 -22.37
C ILE A 283 25.30 19.52 -22.74
N LYS A 284 24.52 18.45 -22.63
CA LYS A 284 24.96 17.08 -22.96
C LYS A 284 25.43 16.94 -24.41
N ASP A 285 24.74 17.61 -25.33
CA ASP A 285 25.07 17.63 -26.75
C ASP A 285 26.23 18.59 -27.10
N GLY A 286 26.76 19.32 -26.10
CA GLY A 286 27.88 20.25 -26.28
C GLY A 286 27.53 21.54 -27.01
N LEU A 287 26.23 21.85 -27.17
CA LEU A 287 25.75 23.07 -27.83
C LEU A 287 25.85 24.30 -26.93
N VAL A 288 25.87 24.09 -25.61
CA VAL A 288 25.87 25.16 -24.62
C VAL A 288 26.89 24.87 -23.53
N GLN A 289 27.67 25.89 -23.17
CA GLN A 289 28.52 25.89 -21.97
C GLN A 289 27.87 26.76 -20.88
N PRO A 290 27.60 26.22 -19.68
CA PRO A 290 26.99 26.99 -18.59
C PRO A 290 27.78 28.27 -18.25
N GLY A 291 27.08 29.36 -17.94
CA GLY A 291 27.68 30.65 -17.55
C GLY A 291 28.23 31.51 -18.71
N THR A 292 27.94 31.15 -19.95
CA THR A 292 28.29 31.95 -21.14
C THR A 292 27.13 32.80 -21.62
N LEU A 293 27.41 33.93 -22.29
CA LEU A 293 26.36 34.76 -22.90
C LEU A 293 25.53 34.00 -23.95
N SER A 294 26.15 33.04 -24.66
CA SER A 294 25.41 32.19 -25.58
C SER A 294 24.44 31.26 -24.87
N ALA A 295 24.75 30.80 -23.65
CA ALA A 295 23.80 30.05 -22.82
C ALA A 295 22.62 30.90 -22.37
N GLU A 296 22.82 32.19 -22.11
CA GLU A 296 21.76 33.12 -21.70
C GLU A 296 20.78 33.42 -22.85
N CYS A 297 21.25 33.36 -24.10
CA CYS A 297 20.42 33.58 -25.29
C CYS A 297 19.92 32.29 -25.97
N PHE A 298 20.23 31.11 -25.42
CA PHE A 298 19.83 29.85 -26.03
C PHE A 298 18.34 29.54 -25.75
N ASP A 299 17.59 29.19 -26.80
CA ASP A 299 16.18 28.80 -26.67
C ASP A 299 16.05 27.34 -26.21
N PHE A 300 16.18 27.14 -24.90
CA PHE A 300 16.08 25.82 -24.27
C PHE A 300 14.69 25.20 -24.41
N GLU A 301 13.63 26.01 -24.44
CA GLU A 301 12.27 25.51 -24.57
C GLU A 301 12.05 24.90 -25.96
N PHE A 302 12.41 25.62 -27.02
CA PHE A 302 12.32 25.11 -28.38
C PHE A 302 13.20 23.88 -28.57
N TYR A 303 14.43 23.89 -28.03
CA TYR A 303 15.32 22.74 -28.10
C TYR A 303 14.79 21.52 -27.35
N GLY A 304 14.24 21.71 -26.15
CA GLY A 304 13.59 20.65 -25.37
C GLY A 304 12.41 20.02 -26.12
N LYS A 305 11.55 20.85 -26.72
CA LYS A 305 10.45 20.39 -27.59
C LYS A 305 10.95 19.59 -28.79
N GLN A 306 12.06 20.01 -29.41
CA GLN A 306 12.66 19.24 -30.50
C GLN A 306 13.18 17.89 -30.01
N LYS A 307 13.84 17.83 -28.85
CA LYS A 307 14.34 16.58 -28.28
C LYS A 307 13.24 15.60 -27.93
N ILE A 308 12.14 16.07 -27.36
CA ILE A 308 10.94 15.25 -27.10
C ILE A 308 10.43 14.64 -28.42
N ARG A 309 10.34 15.45 -29.49
CA ARG A 309 9.92 14.97 -30.82
C ARG A 309 10.91 13.98 -31.44
N GLU A 310 12.20 14.28 -31.42
CA GLU A 310 13.27 13.43 -31.97
C GLU A 310 13.35 12.08 -31.26
N ALA A 311 13.17 12.07 -29.94
CA ALA A 311 13.16 10.86 -29.12
C ALA A 311 11.84 10.07 -29.25
N GLY A 312 10.84 10.59 -29.96
CA GLY A 312 9.53 9.94 -30.10
C GLY A 312 8.76 9.82 -28.78
N MET A 313 9.01 10.73 -27.84
CA MET A 313 8.29 10.75 -26.56
C MET A 313 6.83 11.14 -26.79
N ILE A 314 5.91 10.49 -26.09
CA ILE A 314 4.48 10.78 -26.13
C ILE A 314 4.02 11.42 -24.83
N MET A 315 2.98 12.25 -24.91
CA MET A 315 2.31 12.80 -23.74
C MET A 315 1.32 11.77 -23.18
N THR A 316 1.46 11.45 -21.90
CA THR A 316 0.52 10.64 -21.10
C THR A 316 -0.23 11.54 -20.12
N GLU A 317 -1.15 10.98 -19.32
CA GLU A 317 -1.77 11.75 -18.22
C GLU A 317 -0.74 12.26 -17.20
N PHE A 318 0.41 11.59 -17.10
CA PHE A 318 1.42 11.81 -16.07
C PHE A 318 2.72 12.49 -16.57
N GLY A 319 2.76 12.91 -17.83
CA GLY A 319 3.90 13.62 -18.42
C GLY A 319 4.38 13.03 -19.75
N TYR A 320 5.47 13.58 -20.30
CA TYR A 320 6.09 13.03 -21.50
C TYR A 320 7.00 11.85 -21.16
N VAL A 321 6.88 10.76 -21.90
CA VAL A 321 7.68 9.55 -21.68
C VAL A 321 8.06 8.90 -23.01
N GLY A 322 9.24 8.30 -23.05
CA GLY A 322 9.69 7.53 -24.20
C GLY A 322 10.81 6.57 -23.86
N ARG A 323 10.89 5.46 -24.59
CA ARG A 323 11.89 4.41 -24.40
C ARG A 323 13.27 4.90 -24.86
N ASN A 324 14.27 4.86 -23.98
CA ASN A 324 15.66 5.15 -24.34
C ASN A 324 16.44 3.87 -24.72
N ALA A 325 17.72 4.00 -25.03
CA ALA A 325 18.55 2.90 -25.55
C ALA A 325 18.92 1.83 -24.50
N LYS A 326 18.58 1.98 -23.21
CA LYS A 326 18.92 1.00 -22.18
C LYS A 326 18.03 -0.24 -22.29
N SER A 327 18.56 -1.41 -21.98
CA SER A 327 17.83 -2.68 -22.11
C SER A 327 16.80 -2.87 -21.00
N PHE A 328 15.59 -3.32 -21.37
CA PHE A 328 14.55 -3.72 -20.42
C PHE A 328 14.84 -5.14 -19.95
N TYR A 329 14.76 -5.38 -18.64
CA TYR A 329 14.91 -6.70 -18.06
C TYR A 329 13.57 -7.21 -17.56
N TYR A 330 13.24 -8.44 -17.93
CA TYR A 330 12.02 -9.13 -17.56
C TYR A 330 12.36 -10.16 -16.48
N GLU A 331 12.08 -9.83 -15.22
CA GLU A 331 12.27 -10.71 -14.06
C GLU A 331 10.95 -11.43 -13.71
N TYR A 332 9.82 -10.73 -13.77
CA TYR A 332 8.51 -11.25 -13.39
C TYR A 332 7.65 -11.65 -14.59
N SER A 333 7.61 -10.83 -15.63
CA SER A 333 6.78 -11.08 -16.81
C SER A 333 7.58 -11.77 -17.92
N GLN A 334 6.87 -12.30 -18.92
CA GLN A 334 7.51 -12.80 -20.12
C GLN A 334 7.62 -11.67 -21.15
N LYS A 335 8.77 -11.60 -21.82
CA LYS A 335 8.91 -10.74 -22.99
C LYS A 335 7.86 -11.15 -24.02
N GLU A 336 6.95 -10.25 -24.36
CA GLU A 336 6.07 -10.49 -25.49
C GLU A 336 6.94 -10.70 -26.74
N ASN A 337 6.87 -11.90 -27.32
CA ASN A 337 7.49 -12.17 -28.60
C ASN A 337 6.77 -11.29 -29.63
N GLY A 338 7.37 -10.14 -29.95
CA GLY A 338 6.79 -9.16 -30.85
C GLY A 338 6.55 -9.75 -32.24
N PHE A 339 5.37 -10.29 -32.49
CA PHE A 339 4.79 -10.53 -33.80
C PHE A 339 3.26 -10.64 -33.69
N LYS A 340 2.56 -9.54 -33.98
CA LYS A 340 1.31 -9.60 -34.75
C LYS A 340 1.53 -8.84 -36.06
N LEU A 341 2.11 -9.55 -37.03
CA LEU A 341 1.86 -9.22 -38.44
C LEU A 341 0.41 -9.62 -38.71
N THR A 342 -0.50 -8.66 -38.61
CA THR A 342 -1.83 -8.83 -39.18
C THR A 342 -1.70 -8.54 -40.67
N ILE A 343 -1.94 -9.57 -41.49
CA ILE A 343 -2.01 -9.52 -42.95
C ILE A 343 -3.17 -8.63 -43.40
#